data_AF-V5HWT9-F1
#
_entry.id   AF-V5HWT9-F1
#
_cell.length_a   1.000
_cell.length_b   1.000
_cell.length_c   1.000
_cell.angle_alpha   90.00
_cell.angle_beta   90.00
_cell.angle_gamma   90.00
#
_symmetry.space_group_name_H-M   'P 1'
#
loop_
_entity.id
_entity.type
_entity.pdbx_description
1 polymer ?
#
loop_
_entity_poly.entity_id
_entity_poly.type
_entity_poly.pdbx_seq_one_letter_code
_entity_poly.pdbx_strand_id
1 'polypeptide(L)'
;YEVEEVLRIEKRQDTHYFLIKWKGWSSKCNSWEPEESVAHCMALVISCCVQSNSSYRFRLMRSAIKGVCNRARPDVMVMSKLVGFEVPGNGYVSKTQLADIRKTILEMLDLTDKCLSRKLEDLFGSWQNFLELVEARKEQAKVIADWEEYINKASKERCPLFVENYVDLETPPAPNDFVYLKDFLPGQGIVFPEEPEVGCQCTDCYSGKEQCCPQLANTTFMYNRHGTLVVNRGGAIWECNSRCKCSNDCPNRVVQKGRQVPLTIFRTTNKRGWGVRTERRIKKGTFLFEYFGEVITNEEAEQRGRTYDAQGITYLFDLDYDDSDDNFYTVDAGKCGNVSHFVNHSCDSNMNVYSVWINNLNRQMPRLAFFASKDICCQEELTFDYKMSISNESEDASGAGAKGRRSSRSGLTGQQSTDRARIPCLCGASTCRKFLL
;
A
#
# COMPACT_ATOMS: atom_id res chain seq x y z
N TYR A 1 5.38 38.22 -19.03
CA TYR A 1 6.31 37.97 -20.16
C TYR A 1 6.90 36.58 -19.98
N GLU A 2 7.11 35.83 -21.06
CA GLU A 2 7.67 34.47 -21.00
C GLU A 2 9.16 34.50 -21.36
N VAL A 3 9.98 33.80 -20.57
CA VAL A 3 11.42 33.67 -20.78
C VAL A 3 11.69 32.63 -21.85
N GLU A 4 12.48 32.99 -22.87
CA GLU A 4 12.95 32.06 -23.91
C GLU A 4 14.26 31.39 -23.48
N GLU A 5 15.20 32.18 -22.97
CA GLU A 5 16.53 31.70 -22.59
C GLU A 5 17.16 32.61 -21.51
N VAL A 6 18.00 32.02 -20.65
CA VAL A 6 18.89 32.76 -19.73
C VAL A 6 20.29 32.73 -20.31
N LEU A 7 20.75 33.88 -20.80
CA LEU A 7 21.99 33.98 -21.58
C LEU A 7 23.24 34.09 -20.70
N ARG A 8 23.15 34.82 -19.59
CA ARG A 8 24.28 35.07 -18.69
C ARG A 8 23.81 35.30 -17.25
N ILE A 9 24.66 34.92 -16.30
CA ILE A 9 24.47 35.20 -14.88
C ILE A 9 25.65 36.06 -14.42
N GLU A 10 25.37 37.13 -13.69
CA GLU A 10 26.39 38.05 -13.19
C GLU A 10 26.10 38.42 -11.73
N LYS A 11 27.12 38.35 -10.88
CA LYS A 11 27.03 38.87 -9.50
C LYS A 11 27.40 40.35 -9.51
N ARG A 12 26.47 41.22 -9.10
CA ARG A 12 26.70 42.66 -8.88
C ARG A 12 26.54 42.96 -7.40
N GLN A 13 27.62 43.39 -6.76
CA GLN A 13 27.70 43.50 -5.30
C GLN A 13 27.35 42.16 -4.64
N ASP A 14 26.23 42.06 -3.91
CA ASP A 14 25.77 40.82 -3.28
C ASP A 14 24.55 40.17 -3.95
N THR A 15 24.05 40.78 -5.03
CA THR A 15 22.86 40.35 -5.77
C THR A 15 23.26 39.71 -7.10
N HIS A 16 22.54 38.68 -7.54
CA HIS A 16 22.73 38.09 -8.86
C HIS A 16 21.70 38.64 -9.84
N TYR A 17 22.15 38.92 -11.06
CA TYR A 17 21.32 39.36 -12.16
C TYR A 17 21.44 38.36 -13.32
N PHE A 18 20.36 38.24 -14.08
CA PHE A 18 20.17 37.26 -15.14
C PHE A 18 19.87 38.01 -16.44
N LEU A 19 20.67 37.78 -17.48
CA LEU A 19 20.41 38.37 -18.79
C LEU A 19 19.41 37.49 -19.54
N ILE A 20 18.23 38.05 -19.80
CA ILE A 20 17.08 37.30 -20.32
C ILE A 20 16.89 37.55 -21.81
N LYS A 21 16.70 36.47 -22.57
CA LYS A 21 16.07 36.50 -23.89
C LYS A 21 14.56 36.30 -23.73
N TRP A 22 13.77 37.28 -24.15
CA TRP A 22 12.31 37.21 -24.07
C TRP A 22 11.72 36.52 -25.30
N LYS A 23 10.73 35.65 -25.06
CA LYS A 23 10.08 34.84 -26.09
C LYS A 23 9.32 35.71 -27.09
N GLY A 24 9.64 35.57 -28.37
CA GLY A 24 9.02 36.33 -29.46
C GLY A 24 9.51 37.77 -29.61
N TRP A 25 10.50 38.20 -28.82
CA TRP A 25 11.11 39.53 -28.93
C TRP A 25 12.49 39.46 -29.59
N SER A 26 12.93 40.58 -30.19
CA SER A 26 14.28 40.66 -30.74
C SER A 26 15.35 40.70 -29.63
N SER A 27 16.59 40.32 -29.94
CA SER A 27 17.71 40.36 -28.97
C SER A 27 18.02 41.77 -28.43
N LYS A 28 17.56 42.83 -29.10
CA LYS A 28 17.66 44.21 -28.61
C LYS A 28 16.81 44.46 -27.35
N CYS A 29 15.81 43.62 -27.11
CA CYS A 29 14.93 43.69 -25.95
C CYS A 29 15.46 42.88 -24.75
N ASN A 30 16.62 42.23 -24.87
CA ASN A 30 17.20 41.48 -23.77
C ASN A 30 17.49 42.42 -22.59
N SER A 31 17.11 42.01 -21.39
CA SER A 31 17.25 42.83 -20.18
C SER A 31 17.88 42.03 -19.04
N TRP A 32 18.54 42.75 -18.14
CA TRP A 32 19.06 42.19 -16.90
C TRP A 32 17.97 42.20 -15.84
N GLU A 33 17.58 41.01 -15.40
CA GLU A 33 16.50 40.80 -14.45
C GLU A 33 17.06 40.30 -13.10
N PRO A 34 16.41 40.62 -11.98
CA PRO A 34 16.77 40.10 -10.67
C PRO A 34 16.31 38.65 -10.47
N GLU A 35 16.67 38.04 -9.35
CA GLU A 35 16.39 36.62 -9.04
C GLU A 35 14.89 36.31 -8.98
N GLU A 36 14.08 37.25 -8.48
CA GLU A 36 12.62 37.10 -8.37
C GLU A 36 11.95 36.94 -9.74
N SER A 37 12.49 37.62 -10.77
CA SER A 37 11.96 37.56 -12.14
C SER A 37 12.21 36.22 -12.83
N VAL A 38 13.18 35.43 -12.35
CA VAL A 38 13.56 34.13 -12.94
C VAL A 38 13.14 32.93 -12.10
N ALA A 39 12.46 33.16 -10.97
CA ALA A 39 12.02 32.11 -10.05
C ALA A 39 11.13 31.03 -10.72
N HIS A 40 10.40 31.40 -11.77
CA HIS A 40 9.53 30.49 -12.53
C HIS A 40 10.22 29.78 -13.69
N CYS A 41 11.47 30.11 -14.02
CA CYS A 41 12.22 29.52 -15.13
C CYS A 41 13.57 28.93 -14.68
N MET A 42 13.60 28.37 -13.47
CA MET A 42 14.81 27.81 -12.85
C MET A 42 15.55 26.79 -13.73
N ALA A 43 14.85 26.03 -14.58
CA ALA A 43 15.47 25.13 -15.55
C ALA A 43 16.45 25.85 -16.49
N LEU A 44 16.07 27.02 -17.00
CA LEU A 44 16.92 27.84 -17.87
C LEU A 44 18.10 28.43 -17.10
N VAL A 45 17.86 28.84 -15.85
CA VAL A 45 18.92 29.34 -14.95
C VAL A 45 19.96 28.25 -14.66
N ILE A 46 19.51 27.01 -14.41
CA ILE A 46 20.39 25.86 -14.19
C ILE A 46 21.23 25.59 -15.45
N SER A 47 20.60 25.53 -16.63
CA SER A 47 21.31 25.32 -17.90
C SER A 47 22.39 26.37 -18.12
N CYS A 48 22.07 27.65 -17.88
CA CYS A 48 23.05 28.74 -17.98
C CYS A 48 24.19 28.58 -16.96
N CYS A 49 23.89 28.21 -15.71
CA CYS A 49 24.92 27.97 -14.68
C CYS A 49 25.94 26.93 -15.11
N VAL A 50 25.46 25.86 -15.75
CA VAL A 50 26.30 24.73 -16.18
C VAL A 50 27.17 25.14 -17.35
N GLN A 51 26.57 25.75 -18.38
CA GLN A 51 27.28 26.19 -19.58
C GLN A 51 28.34 27.26 -19.27
N SER A 52 28.04 28.18 -18.35
CA SER A 52 28.94 29.27 -17.98
C SER A 52 29.86 28.95 -16.79
N ASN A 53 29.74 27.75 -16.19
CA ASN A 53 30.41 27.38 -14.94
C ASN A 53 30.23 28.46 -13.82
N SER A 54 29.04 29.04 -13.73
CA SER A 54 28.72 30.12 -12.79
C SER A 54 28.76 29.66 -11.34
N SER A 55 29.31 30.51 -10.45
CA SER A 55 29.32 30.27 -8.99
C SER A 55 27.92 30.28 -8.37
N TYR A 56 26.91 30.82 -9.08
CA TYR A 56 25.52 30.83 -8.62
C TYR A 56 24.95 29.42 -8.36
N ARG A 57 25.46 28.40 -9.06
CA ARG A 57 25.07 27.00 -8.83
C ARG A 57 25.22 26.54 -7.37
N PHE A 58 26.23 27.06 -6.65
CA PHE A 58 26.44 26.67 -5.25
C PHE A 58 25.38 27.26 -4.31
N ARG A 59 24.80 28.41 -4.66
CA ARG A 59 23.63 28.96 -3.96
C ARG A 59 22.41 28.09 -4.19
N LEU A 60 22.15 27.69 -5.43
CA LEU A 60 21.06 26.78 -5.78
C LEU A 60 21.19 25.45 -5.03
N MET A 61 22.42 24.93 -4.94
CA MET A 61 22.74 23.73 -4.18
C MET A 61 22.41 23.82 -2.71
N ARG A 62 22.87 24.87 -2.03
CA ARG A 62 22.50 25.08 -0.63
C ARG A 62 21.00 25.25 -0.44
N SER A 63 20.33 25.94 -1.36
CA SER A 63 18.87 26.15 -1.30
C SER A 63 18.11 24.82 -1.44
N ALA A 64 18.45 24.00 -2.43
CA ALA A 64 17.81 22.70 -2.66
C ALA A 64 18.03 21.73 -1.48
N ILE A 65 19.27 21.66 -0.94
CA ILE A 65 19.57 20.82 0.23
C ILE A 65 18.76 21.29 1.45
N LYS A 66 18.64 22.61 1.67
CA LYS A 66 17.77 23.15 2.73
C LYS A 66 16.30 22.79 2.51
N GLY A 67 15.84 22.80 1.25
CA GLY A 67 14.49 22.40 0.86
C GLY A 67 14.16 20.96 1.24
N VAL A 68 15.04 20.00 0.92
CA VAL A 68 14.82 18.58 1.28
C VAL A 68 14.90 18.32 2.78
N CYS A 69 15.57 19.20 3.54
CA CYS A 69 15.65 19.16 5.00
C CYS A 69 14.44 19.79 5.71
N ASN A 70 13.37 20.16 4.99
CA ASN A 70 12.18 20.78 5.56
C ASN A 70 11.58 19.90 6.69
N ARG A 71 11.26 20.52 7.83
CA ARG A 71 10.69 19.80 9.00
C ARG A 71 9.31 19.22 8.73
N ALA A 72 8.51 19.87 7.89
CA ALA A 72 7.13 19.46 7.67
C ALA A 72 7.05 18.19 6.81
N ARG A 73 7.92 18.08 5.80
CA ARG A 73 7.97 16.97 4.84
C ARG A 73 9.41 16.72 4.42
N PRO A 74 10.21 16.02 5.24
CA PRO A 74 11.59 15.74 4.91
C PRO A 74 11.67 14.72 3.77
N ASP A 75 12.58 14.95 2.81
CA ASP A 75 12.80 13.97 1.75
C ASP A 75 13.81 12.91 2.20
N VAL A 76 13.28 11.88 2.87
CA VAL A 76 14.08 10.80 3.47
C VAL A 76 14.98 10.11 2.46
N MET A 77 14.52 9.88 1.22
CA MET A 77 15.33 9.21 0.20
C MET A 77 16.57 10.04 -0.15
N VAL A 78 16.37 11.34 -0.44
CA VAL A 78 17.46 12.24 -0.83
C VAL A 78 18.41 12.46 0.36
N MET A 79 17.86 12.72 1.54
CA MET A 79 18.65 12.90 2.76
C MET A 79 19.49 11.67 3.10
N SER A 80 18.91 10.48 2.98
CA SER A 80 19.61 9.23 3.28
C SER A 80 20.78 9.01 2.33
N LYS A 81 20.59 9.28 1.03
CA LYS A 81 21.69 9.25 0.05
C LYS A 81 22.81 10.24 0.39
N LEU A 82 22.48 11.46 0.81
CA LEU A 82 23.46 12.50 1.14
C LEU A 82 24.42 12.10 2.27
N VAL A 83 23.97 11.27 3.21
CA VAL A 83 24.76 10.84 4.37
C VAL A 83 25.14 9.36 4.34
N GLY A 84 24.80 8.63 3.27
CA GLY A 84 25.04 7.18 3.16
C GLY A 84 24.23 6.35 4.17
N PHE A 85 23.07 6.84 4.60
CA PHE A 85 22.16 6.09 5.46
C PHE A 85 21.32 5.13 4.63
N GLU A 86 21.16 3.89 5.09
CA GLU A 86 20.29 2.91 4.46
C GLU A 86 18.93 2.87 5.17
N VAL A 87 17.86 3.04 4.39
CA VAL A 87 16.49 2.96 4.91
C VAL A 87 16.20 1.52 5.33
N PRO A 88 15.69 1.28 6.56
CA PRO A 88 15.39 -0.07 7.03
C PRO A 88 14.42 -0.85 6.12
N GLY A 89 14.47 -2.18 6.20
CA GLY A 89 13.62 -3.12 5.44
C GLY A 89 12.12 -2.79 5.43
N ASN A 90 11.62 -2.32 6.57
CA ASN A 90 10.23 -1.97 6.81
C ASN A 90 9.87 -0.51 6.43
N GLY A 91 10.81 0.24 5.83
CA GLY A 91 10.63 1.64 5.45
C GLY A 91 10.42 2.60 6.63
N TYR A 92 10.60 2.16 7.88
CA TYR A 92 10.38 3.01 9.04
C TYR A 92 11.65 3.78 9.39
N VAL A 93 11.52 5.10 9.50
CA VAL A 93 12.60 5.99 9.96
C VAL A 93 12.07 6.81 11.12
N SER A 94 12.69 6.63 12.29
CA SER A 94 12.25 7.32 13.51
C SER A 94 12.51 8.83 13.43
N LYS A 95 11.74 9.61 14.21
CA LYS A 95 11.94 11.06 14.32
C LYS A 95 13.36 11.43 14.77
N THR A 96 13.95 10.63 15.65
CA THR A 96 15.34 10.81 16.11
C THR A 96 16.32 10.60 14.97
N GLN A 97 16.19 9.50 14.22
CA GLN A 97 17.05 9.25 13.04
C GLN A 97 16.93 10.37 12.00
N LEU A 98 15.72 10.87 11.73
CA LEU A 98 15.53 12.01 10.83
C LEU A 98 16.23 13.28 11.34
N ALA A 99 16.18 13.54 12.65
CA ALA A 99 16.88 14.67 13.24
C ALA A 99 18.41 14.53 13.13
N ASP A 100 18.93 13.32 13.34
CA ASP A 100 20.37 13.03 13.24
C ASP A 100 20.87 13.16 11.79
N ILE A 101 20.18 12.54 10.83
CA ILE A 101 20.48 12.67 9.39
C ILE A 101 20.52 14.14 9.00
N ARG A 102 19.49 14.90 9.39
CA ARG A 102 19.41 16.33 9.11
C ARG A 102 20.58 17.09 9.72
N LYS A 103 20.94 16.82 10.98
CA LYS A 103 22.06 17.49 11.64
C LYS A 103 23.34 17.31 10.82
N THR A 104 23.63 16.08 10.40
CA THR A 104 24.77 15.76 9.55
C THR A 104 24.73 16.51 8.21
N ILE A 105 23.56 16.58 7.56
CA ILE A 105 23.42 17.33 6.30
C ILE A 105 23.66 18.83 6.49
N LEU A 106 23.18 19.40 7.61
CA LEU A 106 23.40 20.82 7.90
C LEU A 106 24.88 21.12 8.15
N GLU A 107 25.60 20.26 8.85
CA GLU A 107 27.06 20.36 9.02
C GLU A 107 27.80 20.23 7.67
N MET A 108 27.28 19.42 6.73
CA MET A 108 27.83 19.34 5.37
C MET A 108 27.68 20.65 4.57
N LEU A 109 26.71 21.52 4.90
CA LEU A 109 26.53 22.79 4.19
C LEU A 109 27.60 23.83 4.51
N ASP A 110 28.35 23.63 5.60
CA ASP A 110 29.48 24.47 6.02
C ASP A 110 30.78 24.13 5.26
N LEU A 111 30.78 23.06 4.46
CA LEU A 111 31.91 22.71 3.60
C LEU A 111 32.15 23.76 2.51
N THR A 112 33.39 23.83 2.03
CA THR A 112 33.71 24.62 0.84
C THR A 112 32.92 24.12 -0.37
N ASP A 113 32.56 25.03 -1.27
CA ASP A 113 31.78 24.74 -2.49
C ASP A 113 32.35 23.56 -3.30
N LYS A 114 33.68 23.47 -3.38
CA LYS A 114 34.39 22.38 -4.07
C LYS A 114 34.21 21.02 -3.39
N CYS A 115 34.23 20.98 -2.06
CA CYS A 115 34.02 19.74 -1.30
C CYS A 115 32.58 19.26 -1.43
N LEU A 116 31.61 20.18 -1.35
CA LEU A 116 30.19 19.85 -1.46
C LEU A 116 29.83 19.39 -2.88
N SER A 117 30.38 20.03 -3.93
CA SER A 117 30.24 19.57 -5.33
C SER A 117 30.72 18.13 -5.50
N ARG A 118 31.91 17.82 -4.99
CA ARG A 118 32.49 16.47 -5.10
C ARG A 118 31.61 15.42 -4.43
N LYS A 119 31.11 15.68 -3.21
CA LYS A 119 30.19 14.76 -2.53
C LYS A 119 28.91 14.51 -3.34
N LEU A 120 28.35 15.55 -3.98
CA LEU A 120 27.16 15.37 -4.81
C LEU A 120 27.45 14.62 -6.11
N GLU A 121 28.60 14.89 -6.74
CA GLU A 121 29.07 14.13 -7.90
C GLU A 121 29.30 12.65 -7.54
N ASP A 122 29.90 12.35 -6.39
CA ASP A 122 30.12 10.98 -5.94
C ASP A 122 28.81 10.21 -5.69
N LEU A 123 27.77 10.89 -5.19
CA LEU A 123 26.49 10.26 -4.79
C LEU A 123 25.44 10.24 -5.91
N PHE A 124 25.43 11.25 -6.77
CA PHE A 124 24.39 11.46 -7.80
C PHE A 124 24.96 11.49 -9.22
N GLY A 125 26.28 11.38 -9.39
CA GLY A 125 26.99 11.48 -10.67
C GLY A 125 27.15 12.93 -11.16
N SER A 126 26.16 13.78 -10.92
CA SER A 126 26.20 15.20 -11.24
C SER A 126 25.26 16.01 -10.35
N TRP A 127 25.47 17.33 -10.31
CA TRP A 127 24.56 18.26 -9.66
C TRP A 127 23.18 18.29 -10.34
N GLN A 128 23.15 18.15 -11.66
CA GLN A 128 21.93 18.14 -12.47
C GLN A 128 21.04 16.96 -12.08
N ASN A 129 21.61 15.76 -11.98
CA ASN A 129 20.88 14.56 -11.56
C ASN A 129 20.28 14.71 -10.15
N PHE A 130 21.01 15.36 -9.23
CA PHE A 130 20.48 15.66 -7.89
C PHE A 130 19.27 16.59 -7.98
N LEU A 131 19.34 17.68 -8.75
CA LEU A 131 18.22 18.60 -8.90
C LEU A 131 17.01 17.94 -9.55
N GLU A 132 17.23 17.17 -10.61
CA GLU A 132 16.18 16.39 -11.27
C GLU A 132 15.49 15.45 -10.28
N LEU A 133 16.25 14.78 -9.41
CA LEU A 133 15.71 13.95 -8.36
C LEU A 133 14.88 14.76 -7.34
N VAL A 134 15.37 15.92 -6.89
CA VAL A 134 14.65 16.78 -5.95
C VAL A 134 13.33 17.28 -6.53
N GLU A 135 13.32 17.70 -7.81
CA GLU A 135 12.09 18.12 -8.48
C GLU A 135 11.13 16.93 -8.69
N ALA A 136 11.64 15.77 -9.13
CA ALA A 136 10.82 14.56 -9.26
C ALA A 136 10.17 14.15 -7.92
N ARG A 137 10.89 14.33 -6.81
CA ARG A 137 10.37 14.06 -5.46
C ARG A 137 9.30 15.05 -5.02
N LYS A 138 9.39 16.32 -5.40
CA LYS A 138 8.31 17.30 -5.14
C LYS A 138 7.03 16.91 -5.86
N GLU A 139 7.13 16.55 -7.14
CA GLU A 139 5.97 16.10 -7.92
C GLU A 139 5.39 14.79 -7.36
N GLN A 140 6.23 13.81 -7.05
CA GLN A 140 5.80 12.57 -6.40
C GLN A 140 5.08 12.83 -5.07
N ALA A 141 5.60 13.73 -4.23
CA ALA A 141 4.99 14.06 -2.95
C ALA A 141 3.60 14.71 -3.10
N LYS A 142 3.39 15.46 -4.19
CA LYS A 142 2.07 16.01 -4.55
C LYS A 142 1.12 14.89 -4.95
N VAL A 143 1.55 13.99 -5.86
CA VAL A 143 0.74 12.84 -6.29
C VAL A 143 0.36 11.94 -5.11
N ILE A 144 1.30 11.66 -4.20
CA ILE A 144 1.03 10.88 -2.98
C ILE A 144 0.00 11.57 -2.10
N ALA A 145 0.10 12.89 -1.90
CA ALA A 145 -0.84 13.64 -1.07
C ALA A 145 -2.26 13.66 -1.69
N ASP A 146 -2.36 13.90 -3.00
CA ASP A 146 -3.63 13.89 -3.72
C ASP A 146 -4.29 12.50 -3.66
N TRP A 147 -3.49 11.43 -3.78
CA TRP A 147 -3.99 10.05 -3.69
C TRP A 147 -4.39 9.65 -2.26
N GLU A 148 -3.64 10.07 -1.24
CA GLU A 148 -4.01 9.88 0.17
C GLU A 148 -5.38 10.51 0.47
N GLU A 149 -5.63 11.74 -0.01
CA GLU A 149 -6.93 12.39 0.13
C GLU A 149 -8.04 11.60 -0.58
N TYR A 150 -7.77 11.16 -1.82
CA TYR A 150 -8.70 10.35 -2.60
C TYR A 150 -9.12 9.06 -1.87
N ILE A 151 -8.18 8.25 -1.39
CA ILE A 151 -8.50 6.96 -0.75
C ILE A 151 -9.21 7.15 0.60
N ASN A 152 -8.86 8.17 1.37
CA ASN A 152 -9.55 8.46 2.63
C ASN A 152 -11.01 8.86 2.36
N LYS A 153 -11.24 9.71 1.35
CA LYS A 153 -12.59 10.10 0.91
C LYS A 153 -13.39 8.93 0.36
N ALA A 154 -12.76 8.06 -0.44
CA ALA A 154 -13.40 6.89 -1.04
C ALA A 154 -13.78 5.83 0.00
N SER A 155 -12.88 5.56 0.96
CA SER A 155 -13.10 4.55 2.01
C SER A 155 -14.26 4.90 2.94
N LYS A 156 -14.45 6.19 3.27
CA LYS A 156 -15.40 6.67 4.30
C LYS A 156 -15.20 6.04 5.68
N GLU A 157 -14.03 5.46 5.93
CA GLU A 157 -13.66 4.85 7.20
C GLU A 157 -13.31 5.92 8.24
N ARG A 158 -13.54 5.63 9.52
CA ARG A 158 -13.27 6.59 10.61
C ARG A 158 -11.78 6.79 10.85
N CYS A 159 -10.98 5.74 10.66
CA CYS A 159 -9.54 5.81 10.86
C CYS A 159 -8.84 6.25 9.57
N PRO A 160 -7.78 7.06 9.64
CA PRO A 160 -7.06 7.48 8.44
C PRO A 160 -6.29 6.32 7.79
N LEU A 161 -6.07 6.46 6.48
CA LEU A 161 -5.01 5.81 5.73
C LEU A 161 -3.93 6.84 5.42
N PHE A 162 -2.67 6.47 5.60
CA PHE A 162 -1.54 7.29 5.19
C PHE A 162 -0.82 6.64 4.01
N VAL A 163 -0.07 7.45 3.26
CA VAL A 163 0.68 6.98 2.10
C VAL A 163 2.09 7.57 2.13
N GLU A 164 3.10 6.71 2.09
CA GLU A 164 4.49 7.12 2.26
C GLU A 164 5.44 6.41 1.29
N ASN A 165 6.30 7.18 0.61
CA ASN A 165 7.41 6.62 -0.16
C ASN A 165 8.73 7.33 0.19
N TYR A 166 9.61 6.60 0.89
CA TYR A 166 10.95 7.05 1.27
C TYR A 166 12.07 6.32 0.53
N VAL A 167 11.72 5.50 -0.46
CA VAL A 167 12.64 4.53 -1.06
C VAL A 167 12.99 4.89 -2.49
N ASP A 168 11.98 5.22 -3.30
CA ASP A 168 12.13 5.50 -4.71
C ASP A 168 11.12 6.54 -5.22
N LEU A 169 11.05 6.70 -6.54
CA LEU A 169 10.18 7.66 -7.24
C LEU A 169 8.82 7.05 -7.64
N GLU A 170 8.51 5.82 -7.23
CA GLU A 170 7.25 5.17 -7.60
C GLU A 170 6.06 5.93 -6.99
N THR A 171 5.04 6.20 -7.80
CA THR A 171 3.80 6.83 -7.34
C THR A 171 2.72 5.76 -7.10
N PRO A 172 1.75 6.02 -6.21
CA PRO A 172 0.57 5.16 -6.13
C PRO A 172 -0.16 5.12 -7.48
N PRO A 173 -0.93 4.04 -7.76
CA PRO A 173 -1.63 3.92 -9.02
C PRO A 173 -2.62 5.08 -9.21
N ALA A 174 -2.72 5.59 -10.45
CA ALA A 174 -3.66 6.65 -10.75
C ALA A 174 -5.12 6.17 -10.53
N PRO A 175 -6.06 7.04 -10.14
CA PRO A 175 -7.46 6.63 -9.90
C PRO A 175 -8.17 5.98 -11.10
N ASN A 176 -7.68 6.22 -12.32
CA ASN A 176 -8.21 5.58 -13.54
C ASN A 176 -7.64 4.16 -13.76
N ASP A 177 -6.50 3.85 -13.15
CA ASP A 177 -5.85 2.53 -13.24
C ASP A 177 -6.25 1.64 -12.05
N PHE A 178 -6.54 2.26 -10.90
CA PHE A 178 -7.01 1.58 -9.69
C PHE A 178 -8.09 2.38 -8.96
N VAL A 179 -9.29 1.79 -8.83
CA VAL A 179 -10.41 2.42 -8.12
C VAL A 179 -10.49 1.91 -6.68
N TYR A 180 -10.43 2.83 -5.71
CA TYR A 180 -10.56 2.47 -4.30
C TYR A 180 -12.02 2.19 -3.92
N LEU A 181 -12.30 1.00 -3.40
CA LEU A 181 -13.63 0.50 -3.04
C LEU A 181 -13.91 0.59 -1.54
N LYS A 182 -15.20 0.79 -1.21
CA LYS A 182 -15.74 0.74 0.16
C LYS A 182 -16.47 -0.57 0.49
N ASP A 183 -16.78 -1.36 -0.54
CA ASP A 183 -17.46 -2.65 -0.48
C ASP A 183 -17.20 -3.41 -1.78
N PHE A 184 -17.65 -4.67 -1.89
CA PHE A 184 -17.59 -5.42 -3.14
C PHE A 184 -18.24 -4.70 -4.32
N LEU A 185 -17.63 -4.86 -5.49
CA LEU A 185 -18.23 -4.47 -6.76
C LEU A 185 -18.81 -5.74 -7.43
N PRO A 186 -20.12 -5.85 -7.66
CA PRO A 186 -20.66 -7.01 -8.36
C PRO A 186 -20.24 -6.97 -9.84
N GLY A 187 -19.68 -8.06 -10.34
CA GLY A 187 -19.42 -8.27 -11.76
C GLY A 187 -20.70 -8.51 -12.57
N GLN A 188 -20.54 -8.70 -13.87
CA GLN A 188 -21.67 -8.86 -14.78
C GLN A 188 -22.59 -10.03 -14.38
N GLY A 189 -23.88 -9.75 -14.18
CA GLY A 189 -24.89 -10.76 -13.85
C GLY A 189 -24.91 -11.20 -12.38
N ILE A 190 -24.04 -10.64 -11.52
CA ILE A 190 -23.98 -10.95 -10.10
C ILE A 190 -24.82 -9.95 -9.31
N VAL A 191 -25.63 -10.45 -8.37
CA VAL A 191 -26.52 -9.63 -7.54
C VAL A 191 -26.30 -9.98 -6.08
N PHE A 192 -26.06 -8.97 -5.25
CA PHE A 192 -26.06 -9.12 -3.80
C PHE A 192 -27.46 -8.82 -3.26
N PRO A 193 -28.04 -9.69 -2.42
CA PRO A 193 -29.34 -9.42 -1.83
C PRO A 193 -29.27 -8.21 -0.90
N GLU A 194 -30.22 -7.27 -1.05
CA GLU A 194 -30.28 -6.05 -0.22
C GLU A 194 -30.72 -6.36 1.22
N GLU A 195 -31.60 -7.36 1.41
CA GLU A 195 -32.07 -7.81 2.72
C GLU A 195 -31.68 -9.26 3.02
N PRO A 196 -31.19 -9.56 4.24
CA PRO A 196 -30.99 -10.93 4.68
C PRO A 196 -32.34 -11.64 4.89
N GLU A 197 -32.38 -12.95 4.65
CA GLU A 197 -33.60 -13.75 4.82
C GLU A 197 -34.00 -13.92 6.30
N VAL A 198 -33.01 -14.11 7.16
CA VAL A 198 -33.20 -14.43 8.59
C VAL A 198 -32.29 -13.60 9.49
N GLY A 199 -32.72 -13.41 10.74
CA GLY A 199 -31.94 -12.73 11.78
C GLY A 199 -32.35 -13.19 13.18
N CYS A 200 -31.43 -13.13 14.14
CA CYS A 200 -31.68 -13.57 15.51
C CYS A 200 -32.61 -12.59 16.27
N GLN A 201 -33.28 -13.12 17.28
CA GLN A 201 -34.18 -12.35 18.16
C GLN A 201 -33.52 -11.94 19.48
N CYS A 202 -32.21 -12.18 19.63
CA CYS A 202 -31.46 -11.92 20.85
C CYS A 202 -31.39 -10.42 21.19
N THR A 203 -31.47 -10.09 22.47
CA THR A 203 -31.11 -8.77 23.01
C THR A 203 -29.66 -8.74 23.48
N ASP A 204 -29.15 -9.86 24.00
CA ASP A 204 -27.72 -10.13 24.27
C ASP A 204 -27.27 -11.38 23.53
N CYS A 205 -26.55 -11.18 22.42
CA CYS A 205 -26.07 -12.26 21.55
C CYS A 205 -24.93 -13.09 22.15
N TYR A 206 -24.19 -12.58 23.13
CA TYR A 206 -23.08 -13.34 23.73
C TYR A 206 -23.60 -14.35 24.75
N SER A 207 -24.51 -13.90 25.62
CA SER A 207 -25.19 -14.78 26.58
C SER A 207 -26.17 -15.72 25.86
N GLY A 208 -26.89 -15.22 24.85
CA GLY A 208 -27.84 -15.98 24.02
C GLY A 208 -27.22 -16.67 22.80
N LYS A 209 -25.93 -17.01 22.84
CA LYS A 209 -25.19 -17.57 21.68
C LYS A 209 -25.83 -18.81 21.05
N GLU A 210 -26.53 -19.63 21.84
CA GLU A 210 -27.22 -20.85 21.40
C GLU A 210 -28.48 -20.58 20.55
N GLN A 211 -28.90 -19.32 20.43
CA GLN A 211 -30.03 -18.92 19.58
C GLN A 211 -29.64 -17.77 18.63
N CYS A 212 -28.34 -17.46 18.55
CA CYS A 212 -27.79 -16.39 17.74
C CYS A 212 -27.48 -16.86 16.31
N CYS A 213 -27.15 -15.92 15.42
CA CYS A 213 -26.89 -16.18 14.00
C CYS A 213 -25.88 -17.31 13.73
N PRO A 214 -24.75 -17.43 14.47
CA PRO A 214 -23.84 -18.56 14.26
C PRO A 214 -24.53 -19.91 14.43
N GLN A 215 -25.33 -20.06 15.49
CA GLN A 215 -26.05 -21.31 15.75
C GLN A 215 -27.14 -21.58 14.69
N LEU A 216 -27.84 -20.54 14.23
CA LEU A 216 -28.82 -20.67 13.12
C LEU A 216 -28.15 -21.15 11.83
N ALA A 217 -26.88 -20.80 11.62
CA ALA A 217 -26.06 -21.26 10.51
C ALA A 217 -25.31 -22.59 10.79
N ASN A 218 -25.61 -23.27 11.91
CA ASN A 218 -24.91 -24.47 12.37
C ASN A 218 -23.39 -24.29 12.54
N THR A 219 -22.97 -23.11 13.01
CA THR A 219 -21.57 -22.75 13.28
C THR A 219 -21.37 -22.26 14.72
N THR A 220 -20.11 -22.09 15.10
CA THR A 220 -19.75 -21.64 16.46
C THR A 220 -19.67 -20.12 16.54
N PHE A 221 -20.05 -19.55 17.68
CA PHE A 221 -19.84 -18.13 17.96
C PHE A 221 -18.32 -17.81 18.06
N MET A 222 -17.82 -16.98 17.15
CA MET A 222 -16.38 -16.81 16.93
C MET A 222 -15.73 -15.68 17.76
N TYR A 223 -16.52 -14.75 18.28
CA TYR A 223 -16.02 -13.62 19.05
C TYR A 223 -16.14 -13.81 20.56
N ASN A 224 -15.22 -13.21 21.32
CA ASN A 224 -15.42 -13.03 22.75
C ASN A 224 -16.40 -11.88 23.04
N ARG A 225 -16.71 -11.64 24.32
CA ARG A 225 -17.63 -10.57 24.75
C ARG A 225 -17.21 -9.14 24.36
N HIS A 226 -15.96 -8.96 23.95
CA HIS A 226 -15.39 -7.69 23.54
C HIS A 226 -15.32 -7.54 22.02
N GLY A 227 -15.87 -8.48 21.24
CA GLY A 227 -15.79 -8.45 19.77
C GLY A 227 -14.40 -8.75 19.22
N THR A 228 -13.55 -9.46 19.99
CA THR A 228 -12.26 -9.96 19.50
C THR A 228 -12.41 -11.41 19.05
N LEU A 229 -11.83 -11.76 17.91
CA LEU A 229 -11.87 -13.12 17.38
C LEU A 229 -11.10 -14.09 18.28
N VAL A 230 -11.70 -15.23 18.58
CA VAL A 230 -11.03 -16.36 19.22
C VAL A 230 -10.26 -17.12 18.14
N VAL A 231 -9.02 -16.70 17.89
CA VAL A 231 -8.12 -17.26 16.86
C VAL A 231 -7.85 -18.74 17.13
N ASN A 232 -7.58 -19.51 16.07
CA ASN A 232 -7.39 -20.98 16.05
C ASN A 232 -8.67 -21.78 16.35
N ARG A 233 -9.84 -21.14 16.47
CA ARG A 233 -11.09 -21.84 16.18
C ARG A 233 -11.25 -21.92 14.67
N GLY A 234 -11.32 -23.12 14.13
CA GLY A 234 -11.69 -23.34 12.72
C GLY A 234 -13.13 -22.91 12.44
N GLY A 235 -13.42 -22.66 11.16
CA GLY A 235 -14.76 -22.38 10.65
C GLY A 235 -15.06 -20.93 10.30
N ALA A 236 -16.25 -20.74 9.72
CA ALA A 236 -16.80 -19.46 9.27
C ALA A 236 -17.25 -18.53 10.39
N ILE A 237 -17.28 -17.24 10.07
CA ILE A 237 -17.89 -16.20 10.90
C ILE A 237 -19.29 -15.87 10.35
N TRP A 238 -20.31 -15.99 11.20
CA TRP A 238 -21.68 -15.58 10.88
C TRP A 238 -22.09 -14.44 11.81
N GLU A 239 -22.00 -13.20 11.31
CA GLU A 239 -22.36 -12.02 12.10
C GLU A 239 -23.88 -11.84 12.22
N CYS A 240 -24.27 -11.02 13.18
CA CYS A 240 -25.62 -10.46 13.20
C CYS A 240 -25.79 -9.47 12.04
N ASN A 241 -26.99 -9.38 11.50
CA ASN A 241 -27.30 -8.64 10.27
C ASN A 241 -28.44 -7.64 10.48
N SER A 242 -28.89 -6.97 9.42
CA SER A 242 -29.94 -5.93 9.53
C SER A 242 -31.30 -6.46 10.04
N ARG A 243 -31.59 -7.76 9.95
CA ARG A 243 -32.81 -8.38 10.52
C ARG A 243 -32.69 -8.81 11.97
N CYS A 244 -31.51 -8.71 12.57
CA CYS A 244 -31.32 -9.08 13.98
C CYS A 244 -31.80 -7.99 14.94
N LYS A 245 -32.45 -8.37 16.04
CA LYS A 245 -32.93 -7.42 17.07
C LYS A 245 -31.82 -6.79 17.93
N CYS A 246 -30.63 -7.39 17.96
CA CYS A 246 -29.51 -6.89 18.74
C CYS A 246 -29.01 -5.52 18.25
N SER A 247 -28.48 -4.71 19.17
CA SER A 247 -27.97 -3.37 18.87
C SER A 247 -26.71 -3.38 18.01
N ASN A 248 -26.27 -2.19 17.58
CA ASN A 248 -24.99 -1.99 16.87
C ASN A 248 -23.77 -2.31 17.74
N ASP A 249 -23.92 -2.30 19.07
CA ASP A 249 -22.86 -2.66 20.01
C ASP A 249 -22.75 -4.17 20.25
N CYS A 250 -23.58 -4.98 19.56
CA CYS A 250 -23.52 -6.43 19.61
C CYS A 250 -22.08 -6.93 19.38
N PRO A 251 -21.57 -7.84 20.23
CA PRO A 251 -20.22 -8.42 20.06
C PRO A 251 -20.12 -9.32 18.82
N ASN A 252 -21.25 -9.69 18.19
CA ASN A 252 -21.31 -10.38 16.91
C ASN A 252 -21.52 -9.44 15.71
N ARG A 253 -21.15 -8.15 15.85
CA ARG A 253 -21.07 -7.16 14.77
C ARG A 253 -19.68 -6.52 14.84
N VAL A 254 -18.70 -7.10 14.16
CA VAL A 254 -17.30 -6.66 14.21
C VAL A 254 -16.86 -6.20 12.83
N VAL A 255 -16.99 -7.04 11.82
CA VAL A 255 -16.55 -6.75 10.45
C VAL A 255 -17.35 -5.60 9.85
N GLN A 256 -18.68 -5.62 10.01
CA GLN A 256 -19.57 -4.56 9.52
C GLN A 256 -19.36 -3.19 10.18
N LYS A 257 -18.53 -3.09 11.24
CA LYS A 257 -18.17 -1.78 11.83
C LYS A 257 -17.08 -1.06 11.04
N GLY A 258 -16.49 -1.71 10.03
CA GLY A 258 -15.39 -1.16 9.26
C GLY A 258 -14.08 -1.12 10.04
N ARG A 259 -13.00 -0.73 9.35
CA ARG A 259 -11.65 -0.69 9.90
C ARG A 259 -11.54 0.31 11.06
N GLN A 260 -11.07 -0.18 12.20
CA GLN A 260 -10.84 0.64 13.40
C GLN A 260 -9.36 0.99 13.65
N VAL A 261 -8.44 0.53 12.79
CA VAL A 261 -6.98 0.65 12.98
C VAL A 261 -6.40 1.59 11.92
N PRO A 262 -5.68 2.67 12.28
CA PRO A 262 -4.95 3.49 11.31
C PRO A 262 -3.81 2.70 10.66
N LEU A 263 -3.68 2.81 9.34
CA LEU A 263 -2.72 2.06 8.53
C LEU A 263 -1.98 3.00 7.58
N THR A 264 -0.80 2.57 7.15
CA THR A 264 0.04 3.30 6.20
C THR A 264 0.38 2.38 5.03
N ILE A 265 0.03 2.79 3.82
CA ILE A 265 0.48 2.18 2.57
C ILE A 265 1.87 2.75 2.30
N PHE A 266 2.90 1.91 2.34
CA PHE A 266 4.29 2.35 2.27
C PHE A 266 5.07 1.63 1.16
N ARG A 267 6.11 2.27 0.65
CA ARG A 267 7.02 1.65 -0.31
C ARG A 267 8.04 0.73 0.41
N THR A 268 8.09 -0.54 0.02
CA THR A 268 9.06 -1.50 0.58
C THR A 268 10.46 -1.28 0.02
N THR A 269 11.51 -1.51 0.82
CA THR A 269 12.92 -1.37 0.37
C THR A 269 13.47 -2.64 -0.29
N ASN A 270 12.80 -3.78 -0.11
CA ASN A 270 13.24 -5.09 -0.60
C ASN A 270 12.51 -5.54 -1.88
N LYS A 271 12.15 -4.59 -2.75
CA LYS A 271 11.58 -4.82 -4.09
C LYS A 271 10.24 -5.57 -4.11
N ARG A 272 9.46 -5.53 -3.03
CA ARG A 272 8.14 -6.19 -2.96
C ARG A 272 6.97 -5.33 -3.46
N GLY A 273 7.21 -4.08 -3.82
CA GLY A 273 6.11 -3.20 -4.20
C GLY A 273 5.74 -2.23 -3.08
N TRP A 274 4.49 -1.83 -3.09
CA TRP A 274 3.82 -1.22 -1.95
C TRP A 274 3.55 -2.30 -0.89
N GLY A 275 3.41 -1.88 0.35
CA GLY A 275 3.10 -2.70 1.51
C GLY A 275 2.13 -1.96 2.42
N VAL A 276 1.58 -2.64 3.41
CA VAL A 276 0.72 -2.02 4.42
C VAL A 276 1.34 -2.24 5.79
N ARG A 277 1.42 -1.21 6.62
CA ARG A 277 1.84 -1.33 8.02
C ARG A 277 0.85 -0.66 8.96
N THR A 278 0.91 -1.03 10.24
CA THR A 278 0.03 -0.42 11.25
C THR A 278 0.67 0.79 11.93
N GLU A 279 -0.13 1.80 12.27
CA GLU A 279 0.31 2.97 13.04
C GLU A 279 0.22 2.78 14.55
N ARG A 280 -0.22 1.60 15.02
CA ARG A 280 -0.32 1.29 16.45
C ARG A 280 -0.14 -0.19 16.71
N ARG A 281 0.11 -0.56 17.96
CA ARG A 281 0.10 -1.97 18.35
C ARG A 281 -1.30 -2.57 18.14
N ILE A 282 -1.37 -3.75 17.55
CA ILE A 282 -2.60 -4.54 17.36
C ILE A 282 -2.51 -5.80 18.21
N LYS A 283 -3.63 -6.18 18.84
CA LYS A 283 -3.74 -7.43 19.60
C LYS A 283 -4.19 -8.59 18.72
N LYS A 284 -3.71 -9.80 19.01
CA LYS A 284 -4.21 -11.03 18.39
C LYS A 284 -5.75 -11.08 18.40
N GLY A 285 -6.35 -11.46 17.27
CA GLY A 285 -7.80 -11.55 17.07
C GLY A 285 -8.50 -10.24 16.75
N THR A 286 -7.76 -9.12 16.59
CA THR A 286 -8.34 -7.85 16.16
C THR A 286 -8.69 -7.90 14.68
N PHE A 287 -9.90 -7.46 14.32
CA PHE A 287 -10.30 -7.23 12.93
C PHE A 287 -9.52 -6.05 12.33
N LEU A 288 -9.06 -6.22 11.09
CA LEU A 288 -8.24 -5.22 10.41
C LEU A 288 -9.00 -4.56 9.26
N PHE A 289 -9.34 -5.31 8.23
CA PHE A 289 -10.08 -4.86 7.06
C PHE A 289 -10.53 -6.08 6.25
N GLU A 290 -11.35 -5.85 5.24
CA GLU A 290 -11.81 -6.89 4.33
C GLU A 290 -10.97 -6.90 3.04
N TYR A 291 -11.01 -7.99 2.28
CA TYR A 291 -10.48 -8.04 0.92
C TYR A 291 -11.58 -7.63 -0.06
N PHE A 292 -11.46 -6.46 -0.70
CA PHE A 292 -12.44 -6.00 -1.69
C PHE A 292 -11.87 -6.04 -3.10
N GLY A 293 -12.79 -6.24 -4.05
CA GLY A 293 -12.55 -6.25 -5.48
C GLY A 293 -13.87 -6.42 -6.23
N GLU A 294 -13.76 -6.70 -7.52
CA GLU A 294 -14.88 -7.12 -8.35
C GLU A 294 -15.17 -8.60 -8.08
N VAL A 295 -16.39 -8.94 -7.67
CA VAL A 295 -16.81 -10.35 -7.57
C VAL A 295 -17.22 -10.80 -8.96
N ILE A 296 -16.48 -11.75 -9.53
CA ILE A 296 -16.66 -12.28 -10.88
C ILE A 296 -16.92 -13.79 -10.83
N THR A 297 -17.42 -14.35 -11.92
CA THR A 297 -17.55 -15.81 -12.04
C THR A 297 -16.17 -16.46 -12.19
N ASN A 298 -16.06 -17.73 -11.82
CA ASN A 298 -14.82 -18.48 -12.01
C ASN A 298 -14.40 -18.55 -13.50
N GLU A 299 -15.35 -18.60 -14.43
CA GLU A 299 -15.08 -18.57 -15.88
C GLU A 299 -14.39 -17.28 -16.32
N GLU A 300 -14.86 -16.14 -15.82
CA GLU A 300 -14.23 -14.83 -16.06
C GLU A 300 -12.87 -14.75 -15.37
N ALA A 301 -12.74 -15.29 -14.16
CA ALA A 301 -11.47 -15.34 -13.42
C ALA A 301 -10.41 -16.15 -14.19
N GLU A 302 -10.75 -17.32 -14.73
CA GLU A 302 -9.87 -18.12 -15.58
C GLU A 302 -9.48 -17.40 -16.89
N GLN A 303 -10.40 -16.61 -17.46
CA GLN A 303 -10.09 -15.78 -18.61
C GLN A 303 -9.08 -14.68 -18.29
N ARG A 304 -9.28 -13.95 -17.18
CA ARG A 304 -8.36 -12.90 -16.70
C ARG A 304 -7.03 -13.48 -16.22
N GLY A 305 -7.08 -14.61 -15.50
CA GLY A 305 -5.96 -15.33 -14.90
C GLY A 305 -4.87 -15.68 -15.91
N ARG A 306 -5.23 -16.06 -17.14
CA ARG A 306 -4.26 -16.29 -18.23
C ARG A 306 -3.40 -15.06 -18.56
N THR A 307 -3.97 -13.87 -18.45
CA THR A 307 -3.24 -12.61 -18.66
C THR A 307 -2.44 -12.23 -17.41
N TYR A 308 -3.03 -12.43 -16.23
CA TYR A 308 -2.42 -12.11 -14.94
C TYR A 308 -1.21 -12.98 -14.63
N ASP A 309 -1.27 -14.28 -14.90
CA ASP A 309 -0.15 -15.22 -14.79
C ASP A 309 1.06 -14.75 -15.61
N ALA A 310 0.83 -14.28 -16.84
CA ALA A 310 1.88 -13.77 -17.72
C ALA A 310 2.51 -12.45 -17.19
N GLN A 311 1.78 -11.71 -16.36
CA GLN A 311 2.20 -10.43 -15.79
C GLN A 311 2.64 -10.55 -14.31
N GLY A 312 2.56 -11.75 -13.73
CA GLY A 312 2.84 -11.99 -12.31
C GLY A 312 1.85 -11.34 -11.35
N ILE A 313 0.62 -11.11 -11.79
CA ILE A 313 -0.46 -10.49 -11.01
C ILE A 313 -1.14 -11.57 -10.14
N THR A 314 -1.33 -11.28 -8.85
CA THR A 314 -1.80 -12.26 -7.84
C THR A 314 -3.08 -11.82 -7.11
N TYR A 315 -3.90 -10.98 -7.75
CA TYR A 315 -5.05 -10.31 -7.12
C TYR A 315 -6.38 -11.06 -7.20
N LEU A 316 -6.39 -12.29 -7.74
CA LEU A 316 -7.55 -13.18 -7.75
C LEU A 316 -7.61 -13.95 -6.43
N PHE A 317 -8.75 -13.88 -5.75
CA PHE A 317 -9.00 -14.59 -4.50
C PHE A 317 -10.29 -15.42 -4.64
N ASP A 318 -10.14 -16.74 -4.71
CA ASP A 318 -11.27 -17.67 -4.88
C ASP A 318 -12.12 -17.75 -3.60
N LEU A 319 -13.45 -17.79 -3.76
CA LEU A 319 -14.39 -17.90 -2.64
C LEU A 319 -14.74 -19.37 -2.38
N ASP A 320 -13.73 -20.17 -2.03
CA ASP A 320 -13.77 -21.64 -1.97
C ASP A 320 -14.14 -22.22 -0.60
N TYR A 321 -14.92 -21.50 0.22
CA TYR A 321 -15.22 -21.95 1.59
C TYR A 321 -16.03 -23.26 1.66
N ASP A 322 -17.05 -23.42 0.81
CA ASP A 322 -17.73 -24.71 0.64
C ASP A 322 -17.02 -25.47 -0.47
N ASP A 323 -16.33 -26.58 -0.13
CA ASP A 323 -15.66 -27.52 -1.06
C ASP A 323 -16.65 -28.26 -1.99
N SER A 324 -17.75 -27.64 -2.41
CA SER A 324 -18.58 -28.15 -3.49
C SER A 324 -17.80 -28.00 -4.81
N ASP A 325 -17.82 -29.05 -5.64
CA ASP A 325 -17.23 -29.07 -7.00
C ASP A 325 -17.73 -27.94 -7.93
N ASP A 326 -18.70 -27.14 -7.46
CA ASP A 326 -19.30 -26.00 -8.12
C ASP A 326 -18.85 -24.65 -7.50
N ASN A 327 -17.55 -24.33 -7.45
CA ASN A 327 -17.09 -23.01 -6.94
C ASN A 327 -17.42 -21.88 -7.94
N PHE A 328 -18.35 -20.98 -7.59
CA PHE A 328 -18.97 -20.06 -8.56
C PHE A 328 -18.34 -18.67 -8.67
N TYR A 329 -17.56 -18.20 -7.70
CA TYR A 329 -17.08 -16.81 -7.70
C TYR A 329 -15.64 -16.61 -7.20
N THR A 330 -15.03 -15.55 -7.70
CA THR A 330 -13.67 -15.09 -7.36
C THR A 330 -13.72 -13.59 -7.15
N VAL A 331 -12.97 -13.06 -6.18
CA VAL A 331 -12.78 -11.62 -6.00
C VAL A 331 -11.53 -11.19 -6.77
N ASP A 332 -11.70 -10.35 -7.78
CA ASP A 332 -10.63 -9.74 -8.55
C ASP A 332 -10.31 -8.33 -8.03
N ALA A 333 -9.17 -8.18 -7.37
CA ALA A 333 -8.69 -6.89 -6.87
C ALA A 333 -7.72 -6.19 -7.84
N GLY A 334 -7.64 -6.59 -9.12
CA GLY A 334 -6.63 -6.14 -10.06
C GLY A 334 -6.75 -4.68 -10.51
N LYS A 335 -7.98 -4.21 -10.73
CA LYS A 335 -8.28 -2.82 -11.17
C LYS A 335 -9.06 -2.01 -10.14
N CYS A 336 -9.58 -2.66 -9.11
CA CYS A 336 -10.33 -2.01 -8.05
C CYS A 336 -10.21 -2.83 -6.78
N GLY A 337 -10.22 -2.19 -5.63
CA GLY A 337 -10.05 -2.86 -4.35
C GLY A 337 -9.89 -1.87 -3.21
N ASN A 338 -9.51 -2.32 -2.03
CA ASN A 338 -9.23 -1.44 -0.90
C ASN A 338 -7.77 -1.57 -0.45
N VAL A 339 -7.47 -1.20 0.80
CA VAL A 339 -6.12 -1.34 1.39
C VAL A 339 -5.55 -2.76 1.27
N SER A 340 -6.38 -3.80 1.18
CA SER A 340 -5.92 -5.20 1.05
C SER A 340 -5.11 -5.45 -0.22
N HIS A 341 -5.35 -4.69 -1.30
CA HIS A 341 -4.63 -4.79 -2.56
C HIS A 341 -3.12 -4.62 -2.38
N PHE A 342 -2.71 -3.81 -1.40
CA PHE A 342 -1.31 -3.48 -1.16
C PHE A 342 -0.64 -4.38 -0.10
N VAL A 343 -1.35 -5.41 0.40
CA VAL A 343 -0.83 -6.27 1.46
C VAL A 343 0.05 -7.35 0.85
N ASN A 344 1.30 -7.44 1.30
CA ASN A 344 2.25 -8.41 0.78
C ASN A 344 2.10 -9.82 1.37
N HIS A 345 2.63 -10.78 0.61
CA HIS A 345 2.85 -12.13 1.08
C HIS A 345 3.93 -12.24 2.17
N SER A 346 3.71 -13.10 3.17
CA SER A 346 4.76 -13.67 4.02
C SER A 346 4.54 -15.16 4.29
N CYS A 347 5.63 -15.94 4.34
CA CYS A 347 5.61 -17.34 4.80
C CYS A 347 5.48 -17.47 6.33
N ASP A 348 5.65 -16.37 7.07
CA ASP A 348 5.35 -16.25 8.51
C ASP A 348 4.47 -15.00 8.71
N SER A 349 3.26 -15.08 8.17
CA SER A 349 2.30 -13.97 8.19
C SER A 349 1.84 -13.60 9.60
N ASN A 350 1.29 -12.39 9.74
CA ASN A 350 0.68 -11.91 10.98
C ASN A 350 -0.83 -11.70 10.88
N MET A 351 -1.43 -12.05 9.75
CA MET A 351 -2.87 -12.05 9.52
C MET A 351 -3.34 -13.36 8.90
N ASN A 352 -4.58 -13.72 9.23
CA ASN A 352 -5.34 -14.79 8.59
C ASN A 352 -6.63 -14.23 7.98
N VAL A 353 -7.12 -14.88 6.94
CA VAL A 353 -8.40 -14.57 6.28
C VAL A 353 -9.49 -15.48 6.83
N TYR A 354 -10.66 -14.92 7.08
CA TYR A 354 -11.86 -15.63 7.50
C TYR A 354 -13.02 -15.32 6.55
N SER A 355 -13.79 -16.35 6.19
CA SER A 355 -15.06 -16.17 5.49
C SER A 355 -16.13 -15.65 6.44
N VAL A 356 -16.85 -14.62 6.00
CA VAL A 356 -17.82 -13.89 6.82
C VAL A 356 -19.13 -13.72 6.09
N TRP A 357 -20.23 -14.06 6.76
CA TRP A 357 -21.60 -13.79 6.31
C TRP A 357 -22.26 -12.79 7.22
N ILE A 358 -22.94 -11.81 6.60
CA ILE A 358 -23.62 -10.72 7.29
C ILE A 358 -25.03 -10.58 6.71
N ASN A 359 -25.22 -9.70 5.72
CA ASN A 359 -26.51 -9.51 5.04
C ASN A 359 -26.69 -10.52 3.89
N ASN A 360 -25.65 -10.72 3.07
CA ASN A 360 -25.66 -11.79 2.09
C ASN A 360 -25.39 -13.13 2.80
N LEU A 361 -26.39 -14.01 2.82
CA LEU A 361 -26.31 -15.34 3.43
C LEU A 361 -26.02 -16.44 2.40
N ASN A 362 -25.79 -16.09 1.13
CA ASN A 362 -25.35 -17.05 0.13
C ASN A 362 -23.95 -17.58 0.52
N ARG A 363 -23.87 -18.89 0.81
CA ARG A 363 -22.65 -19.60 1.20
C ARG A 363 -21.53 -19.56 0.14
N GLN A 364 -21.87 -19.28 -1.12
CA GLN A 364 -20.90 -19.17 -2.21
C GLN A 364 -20.27 -17.77 -2.34
N MET A 365 -20.82 -16.77 -1.64
CA MET A 365 -20.33 -15.39 -1.70
C MET A 365 -20.01 -14.86 -0.28
N PRO A 366 -19.10 -15.50 0.46
CA PRO A 366 -18.59 -14.94 1.71
C PRO A 366 -17.88 -13.61 1.46
N ARG A 367 -17.91 -12.75 2.47
CA ARG A 367 -16.95 -11.66 2.60
C ARG A 367 -15.63 -12.23 3.13
N LEU A 368 -14.52 -11.62 2.74
CA LEU A 368 -13.19 -12.04 3.16
C LEU A 368 -12.65 -11.02 4.18
N ALA A 369 -12.51 -11.41 5.44
CA ALA A 369 -12.07 -10.51 6.51
C ALA A 369 -10.70 -10.91 7.07
N PHE A 370 -9.80 -9.95 7.20
CA PHE A 370 -8.50 -10.14 7.82
C PHE A 370 -8.55 -9.89 9.32
N PHE A 371 -7.99 -10.84 10.07
CA PHE A 371 -7.79 -10.75 11.51
C PHE A 371 -6.32 -10.99 11.86
N ALA A 372 -5.83 -10.28 12.88
CA ALA A 372 -4.48 -10.48 13.40
C ALA A 372 -4.33 -11.90 14.00
N SER A 373 -3.40 -12.70 13.49
CA SER A 373 -3.13 -14.07 13.98
C SER A 373 -2.21 -14.09 15.21
N LYS A 374 -1.42 -13.01 15.39
CA LYS A 374 -0.52 -12.73 16.52
C LYS A 374 -0.62 -11.27 16.94
N ASP A 375 -0.01 -10.91 18.08
CA ASP A 375 0.18 -9.50 18.44
C ASP A 375 1.10 -8.84 17.40
N ILE A 376 0.72 -7.66 16.88
CA ILE A 376 1.46 -6.94 15.84
C ILE A 376 1.97 -5.63 16.43
N CYS A 377 3.25 -5.34 16.25
CA CYS A 377 3.86 -4.12 16.75
C CYS A 377 3.47 -2.89 15.92
N CYS A 378 3.55 -1.72 16.54
CA CYS A 378 3.45 -0.46 15.79
C CYS A 378 4.54 -0.43 14.69
N GLN A 379 4.19 0.04 13.50
CA GLN A 379 5.04 0.11 12.31
C GLN A 379 5.46 -1.25 11.72
N GLU A 380 4.90 -2.36 12.21
CA GLU A 380 5.09 -3.68 11.61
C GLU A 380 4.25 -3.81 10.34
N GLU A 381 4.83 -4.42 9.30
CA GLU A 381 4.14 -4.70 8.05
C GLU A 381 3.09 -5.79 8.26
N LEU A 382 1.89 -5.54 7.75
CA LEU A 382 0.80 -6.48 7.70
C LEU A 382 1.00 -7.39 6.48
N THR A 383 0.98 -8.69 6.71
CA THR A 383 1.18 -9.71 5.68
C THR A 383 0.25 -10.89 5.89
N PHE A 384 -0.11 -11.57 4.79
CA PHE A 384 -0.83 -12.85 4.83
C PHE A 384 -0.14 -13.88 3.93
N ASP A 385 -0.51 -15.15 4.09
CA ASP A 385 0.02 -16.20 3.24
C ASP A 385 -0.89 -16.38 2.01
N TYR A 386 -0.36 -16.17 0.80
CA TYR A 386 -1.11 -16.26 -0.45
C TYR A 386 -1.49 -17.71 -0.80
N LYS A 387 -0.89 -18.69 -0.12
CA LYS A 387 -1.19 -20.11 -0.28
C LYS A 387 -2.17 -20.64 0.75
N MET A 388 -2.55 -19.85 1.76
CA MET A 388 -3.56 -20.31 2.72
C MET A 388 -4.90 -20.41 1.97
N SER A 389 -5.35 -21.63 1.74
CA SER A 389 -6.78 -21.88 1.61
C SER A 389 -7.45 -21.47 2.92
N ILE A 390 -8.70 -20.99 2.84
CA ILE A 390 -9.44 -20.48 3.98
C ILE A 390 -9.40 -21.52 5.11
N SER A 391 -8.96 -21.12 6.32
CA SER A 391 -8.53 -22.06 7.36
C SER A 391 -9.65 -22.97 7.85
N ASN A 392 -9.71 -24.18 7.32
CA ASN A 392 -10.44 -25.33 7.85
C ASN A 392 -9.46 -26.25 8.58
N GLU A 393 -9.00 -25.86 9.77
CA GLU A 393 -8.31 -26.80 10.66
C GLU A 393 -9.35 -27.55 11.49
N SER A 394 -9.82 -28.68 10.96
CA SER A 394 -10.39 -29.77 11.75
C SER A 394 -9.26 -30.75 12.12
N GLU A 395 -8.63 -30.53 13.27
CA GLU A 395 -7.71 -31.52 13.86
C GLU A 395 -8.52 -32.64 14.53
N ASP A 396 -8.60 -33.81 13.89
CA ASP A 396 -8.79 -35.07 14.59
C ASP A 396 -7.43 -35.73 14.80
N ALA A 397 -6.96 -35.67 16.05
CA ALA A 397 -5.79 -36.39 16.52
C ALA A 397 -6.11 -37.89 16.67
N SER A 398 -5.66 -38.73 15.74
CA SER A 398 -5.26 -40.10 16.05
C SER A 398 -4.34 -40.66 14.96
N GLY A 399 -3.19 -41.17 15.39
CA GLY A 399 -2.20 -41.76 14.51
C GLY A 399 -2.63 -43.15 14.04
N ALA A 400 -2.66 -43.36 12.72
CA ALA A 400 -2.28 -44.59 12.02
C ALA A 400 -2.44 -44.36 10.51
N GLY A 401 -1.48 -44.82 9.72
CA GLY A 401 -1.37 -44.53 8.29
C GLY A 401 -2.63 -44.86 7.47
N ALA A 402 -3.08 -43.89 6.69
CA ALA A 402 -3.95 -44.10 5.54
C ALA A 402 -3.61 -43.08 4.44
N LYS A 403 -3.48 -43.58 3.22
CA LYS A 403 -3.18 -42.81 2.00
C LYS A 403 -4.33 -41.83 1.70
N GLY A 404 -4.15 -40.56 2.03
CA GLY A 404 -5.03 -39.46 1.62
C GLY A 404 -4.53 -38.81 0.32
N ARG A 405 -5.35 -38.89 -0.73
CA ARG A 405 -5.13 -38.25 -2.04
C ARG A 405 -4.94 -36.74 -1.88
N ARG A 406 -3.83 -36.22 -2.41
CA ARG A 406 -3.60 -34.79 -2.65
C ARG A 406 -4.64 -34.29 -3.67
N SER A 407 -5.46 -33.32 -3.29
CA SER A 407 -6.21 -32.53 -4.26
C SER A 407 -5.22 -31.65 -5.01
N SER A 408 -4.91 -32.08 -6.22
CA SER A 408 -4.35 -31.27 -7.28
C SER A 408 -5.50 -30.75 -8.12
N ARG A 409 -5.63 -29.41 -8.24
CA ARG A 409 -6.08 -28.64 -9.42
C ARG A 409 -6.40 -27.21 -8.94
N SER A 410 -5.95 -26.08 -9.49
CA SER A 410 -5.30 -25.71 -10.76
C SER A 410 -5.67 -26.62 -11.93
N GLY A 411 -6.78 -26.32 -12.59
CA GLY A 411 -7.20 -26.98 -13.82
C GLY A 411 -6.16 -26.86 -14.94
N LEU A 412 -5.19 -27.77 -14.96
CA LEU A 412 -4.36 -28.08 -16.12
C LEU A 412 -4.62 -29.52 -16.49
N THR A 413 -5.70 -29.75 -17.25
CA THR A 413 -5.82 -30.97 -18.05
C THR A 413 -4.97 -30.81 -19.30
N GLY A 414 -3.84 -31.51 -19.32
CA GLY A 414 -3.34 -32.13 -20.55
C GLY A 414 -2.83 -31.21 -21.65
N GLN A 415 -1.85 -30.35 -21.35
CA GLN A 415 -0.81 -30.00 -22.32
C GLN A 415 0.45 -29.60 -21.55
N GLN A 416 1.58 -30.24 -21.91
CA GLN A 416 2.90 -29.89 -21.39
C GLN A 416 3.14 -28.39 -21.63
N SER A 417 3.00 -27.55 -20.59
CA SER A 417 3.32 -26.13 -20.68
C SER A 417 4.65 -25.85 -20.00
N THR A 418 5.58 -25.44 -20.85
CA THR A 418 6.84 -24.74 -20.62
C THR A 418 6.95 -24.00 -19.29
N ASP A 419 8.02 -24.29 -18.55
CA ASP A 419 8.75 -23.44 -17.60
C ASP A 419 8.09 -22.09 -17.25
N ARG A 420 7.02 -22.10 -16.45
CA ARG A 420 6.42 -20.87 -15.91
C ARG A 420 7.40 -20.24 -14.92
N ALA A 421 7.81 -19.01 -15.17
CA ALA A 421 8.72 -18.27 -14.29
C ALA A 421 8.08 -18.10 -12.90
N ARG A 422 8.56 -18.87 -11.91
CA ARG A 422 8.08 -18.76 -10.53
C ARG A 422 8.52 -17.45 -9.91
N ILE A 423 7.60 -16.72 -9.29
CA ILE A 423 7.90 -15.44 -8.64
C ILE A 423 8.65 -15.68 -7.33
N PRO A 424 9.89 -15.16 -7.16
CA PRO A 424 10.66 -15.33 -5.94
C PRO A 424 9.99 -14.66 -4.72
N CYS A 425 10.01 -15.33 -3.57
CA CYS A 425 9.50 -14.79 -2.32
C CYS A 425 10.59 -14.02 -1.57
N LEU A 426 10.32 -12.74 -1.28
CA LEU A 426 11.23 -11.81 -0.59
C LEU A 426 10.72 -11.44 0.82
N CYS A 427 9.91 -12.30 1.45
CA CYS A 427 9.30 -12.00 2.75
C CYS A 427 10.28 -11.88 3.93
N GLY A 428 11.52 -12.38 3.78
CA GLY A 428 12.53 -12.32 4.84
C GLY A 428 12.35 -13.32 5.99
N ALA A 429 11.26 -14.12 5.98
CA ALA A 429 11.05 -15.15 7.00
C ALA A 429 12.15 -16.23 6.96
N SER A 430 12.59 -16.71 8.13
CA SER A 430 13.55 -17.81 8.23
C SER A 430 13.01 -19.12 7.64
N THR A 431 11.69 -19.29 7.69
CA THR A 431 10.92 -20.42 7.14
C THR A 431 10.43 -20.17 5.70
N CYS A 432 11.01 -19.20 4.98
CA CYS A 432 10.57 -18.82 3.63
C CYS A 432 10.61 -20.00 2.63
N ARG A 433 9.48 -20.21 1.95
CA ARG A 433 9.27 -21.25 0.91
C ARG A 433 9.89 -20.90 -0.46
N LYS A 434 10.66 -19.82 -0.54
CA LYS A 434 11.41 -19.32 -1.71
C LYS A 434 10.59 -18.78 -2.88
N PHE A 435 9.33 -19.17 -3.03
CA PHE A 435 8.43 -18.70 -4.10
C PHE A 435 7.05 -18.34 -3.56
N LEU A 436 6.37 -17.39 -4.19
CA LEU A 436 5.05 -16.91 -3.77
C LEU A 436 3.96 -17.96 -3.95
N LEU A 437 3.92 -18.60 -5.14
CA LEU A 437 2.92 -19.60 -5.56
C LEU A 437 3.60 -20.91 -6.01
#